data_AF-A0A6G3MF13-F1
#
_entry.id   AF-A0A6G3MF13-F1
#
_cell.length_a   1.000
_cell.length_b   1.000
_cell.length_c   1.000
_cell.angle_alpha   90.00
_cell.angle_beta   90.00
_cell.angle_gamma   90.00
#
_symmetry.space_group_name_H-M   'P 1'
#
loop_
_entity.id
_entity.type
_entity.pdbx_description
1 polymer ?
#
loop_
_entity_poly.entity_id
_entity_poly.type
_entity_poly.pdbx_seq_one_letter_code
_entity_poly.pdbx_strand_id
1 'polypeptide(L)'
;MVDLTASNILLYNDQQIALWTRFLKNLISRDHEYVLISSTQLVGVSLFIFSLSIHVDHITEVSISSVKTGLGGTTGNKGGVAISMKLYASKLCFICSHFAAGNSLNNLNQRNQDYIDICDQLSFDRDATIFSHDIVFWLGDLNYRINLPYEETRYFSTKNTLRVLLDQDQLLFCQSKKKAFTDFKEGVIKFP
;
A
#
# COMPACT_ATOMS: atom_id res chain seq x y z
N MET A 1 -5.37 0.05 26.88
CA MET A 1 -4.40 0.79 26.05
C MET A 1 -3.17 -0.11 25.94
N VAL A 2 -2.85 -0.61 24.75
CA VAL A 2 -1.69 -1.51 24.58
C VAL A 2 -0.45 -0.66 24.50
N ASP A 3 0.53 -0.95 25.35
CA ASP A 3 1.77 -0.19 25.48
C ASP A 3 2.69 -0.44 24.27
N LEU A 4 2.90 0.58 23.44
CA LEU A 4 3.60 0.55 22.15
C LEU A 4 5.13 0.59 22.32
N THR A 5 5.68 -0.29 23.15
CA THR A 5 7.14 -0.46 23.24
C THR A 5 7.66 -1.25 22.04
N ALA A 6 8.90 -1.02 21.60
CA ALA A 6 9.50 -1.72 20.45
C ALA A 6 9.46 -3.26 20.61
N SER A 7 9.68 -3.76 21.83
CA SER A 7 9.63 -5.18 22.15
C SER A 7 8.20 -5.74 22.11
N ASN A 8 7.21 -4.97 22.57
CA ASN A 8 5.80 -5.36 22.47
C ASN A 8 5.33 -5.36 21.03
N ILE A 9 5.75 -4.38 20.22
CA ILE A 9 5.44 -4.32 18.78
C ILE A 9 6.00 -5.56 18.07
N LEU A 10 7.26 -5.94 18.31
CA LEU A 10 7.87 -7.09 17.65
C LEU A 10 7.18 -8.41 18.01
N LEU A 11 6.93 -8.69 19.29
CA LEU A 11 6.29 -9.94 19.73
C LEU A 11 4.81 -10.01 19.34
N TYR A 12 4.07 -8.90 19.38
CA TYR A 12 2.68 -8.86 18.89
C TYR A 12 2.62 -9.03 17.37
N ASN A 13 3.58 -8.47 16.64
CA ASN A 13 3.59 -8.52 15.18
C ASN A 13 3.68 -9.96 14.67
N ASP A 14 4.58 -10.78 15.22
CA ASP A 14 4.74 -12.17 14.74
C ASP A 14 3.47 -13.01 14.99
N GLN A 15 2.84 -12.86 16.16
CA GLN A 15 1.59 -13.55 16.46
C GLN A 15 0.43 -13.05 15.59
N GLN A 16 0.32 -11.74 15.37
CA GLN A 16 -0.73 -11.17 14.51
C GLN A 16 -0.54 -11.58 13.05
N ILE A 17 0.68 -11.56 12.52
CA ILE A 17 0.99 -12.02 11.16
C ILE A 17 0.61 -13.50 11.01
N ALA A 18 0.93 -14.35 11.99
CA ALA A 18 0.54 -15.76 11.95
C ALA A 18 -0.99 -15.96 11.97
N LEU A 19 -1.70 -15.20 12.81
CA LEU A 19 -3.17 -15.25 12.89
C LEU A 19 -3.82 -14.80 11.58
N TRP A 20 -3.39 -13.66 11.03
CA TRP A 20 -3.87 -13.14 9.75
C TRP A 20 -3.53 -14.10 8.60
N THR A 21 -2.30 -14.62 8.57
CA THR A 21 -1.89 -15.62 7.57
C THR A 21 -2.82 -16.81 7.57
N ARG A 22 -3.08 -17.40 8.75
CA ARG A 22 -3.95 -18.57 8.87
C ARG A 22 -5.38 -18.25 8.45
N PHE A 23 -5.91 -17.10 8.91
CA PHE A 23 -7.26 -16.66 8.56
C PHE A 23 -7.41 -16.47 7.04
N LEU A 24 -6.51 -15.69 6.43
CA LEU A 24 -6.53 -15.41 5.00
C LEU A 24 -6.34 -16.69 4.17
N LYS A 25 -5.37 -17.54 4.52
CA LYS A 25 -5.15 -18.82 3.83
C LYS A 25 -6.41 -19.68 3.85
N ASN A 26 -7.07 -19.81 4.99
CA ASN A 26 -8.30 -20.59 5.12
C ASN A 26 -9.46 -19.98 4.32
N LEU A 27 -9.52 -18.65 4.23
CA LEU A 27 -10.57 -17.94 3.49
C LEU A 27 -10.43 -18.13 1.98
N ILE A 28 -9.21 -18.00 1.45
CA ILE A 28 -8.96 -18.06 0.00
C ILE A 28 -8.75 -19.47 -0.51
N SER A 29 -8.33 -20.42 0.35
CA SER A 29 -8.07 -21.81 -0.05
C SER A 29 -9.30 -22.71 -0.01
N ARG A 30 -10.49 -22.17 -0.32
CA ARG A 30 -11.74 -22.95 -0.27
C ARG A 30 -11.85 -23.94 -1.42
N ASP A 31 -11.58 -23.47 -2.64
CA ASP A 31 -11.75 -24.25 -3.87
C ASP A 31 -10.40 -24.70 -4.46
N HIS A 32 -9.33 -23.95 -4.18
CA HIS A 32 -7.98 -24.22 -4.66
C HIS A 32 -6.96 -23.97 -3.56
N GLU A 33 -5.85 -24.70 -3.54
CA GLU A 33 -4.82 -24.49 -2.53
C GLU A 33 -4.01 -23.22 -2.82
N TYR A 34 -4.00 -22.29 -1.86
CA TYR A 34 -3.09 -21.14 -1.86
C TYR A 34 -1.99 -21.32 -0.82
N VAL A 35 -0.78 -20.91 -1.19
CA VAL A 35 0.42 -20.92 -0.35
C VAL A 35 0.87 -19.49 -0.10
N LEU A 36 1.21 -19.16 1.15
CA LEU A 36 1.84 -17.88 1.47
C LEU A 36 3.25 -17.87 0.87
N ILE A 37 3.52 -16.90 0.00
CA ILE A 37 4.84 -16.69 -0.60
C ILE A 37 5.70 -15.81 0.30
N SER A 38 5.13 -14.69 0.73
CA SER A 38 5.81 -13.72 1.59
C SER A 38 4.81 -12.82 2.28
N SER A 39 5.21 -12.29 3.44
CA SER A 39 4.45 -11.28 4.18
C SER A 39 5.40 -10.29 4.82
N THR A 40 4.97 -9.03 4.92
CA THR A 40 5.74 -7.98 5.59
C THR A 40 4.81 -7.02 6.30
N GLN A 41 5.31 -6.36 7.34
CA GLN A 41 4.53 -5.42 8.14
C GLN A 41 5.39 -4.25 8.62
N LEU A 42 4.79 -3.06 8.57
CA LEU A 42 5.32 -1.84 9.17
C LEU A 42 4.24 -1.20 10.03
N VAL A 43 4.36 -1.40 11.35
CA VAL A 43 3.39 -0.94 12.35
C VAL A 43 1.97 -1.42 12.01
N GLY A 44 1.12 -0.56 11.44
CA GLY A 44 -0.27 -0.87 11.09
C GLY A 44 -0.51 -1.25 9.62
N VAL A 45 0.55 -1.34 8.81
CA VAL A 45 0.47 -1.72 7.40
C VAL A 45 1.02 -3.12 7.24
N SER A 46 0.20 -4.04 6.73
CA SER A 46 0.63 -5.42 6.45
C SER A 46 0.33 -5.76 5.00
N LEU A 47 1.25 -6.49 4.37
CA LEU A 47 1.12 -6.99 3.01
C LEU A 47 1.39 -8.49 3.02
N PHE A 48 0.49 -9.26 2.39
CA PHE A 48 0.59 -10.71 2.26
C PHE A 48 0.43 -11.07 0.79
N ILE A 49 1.35 -11.88 0.27
CA ILE A 49 1.28 -12.41 -1.10
C ILE A 49 1.04 -13.90 -1.01
N PHE A 50 -0.11 -14.33 -1.53
CA PHE A 50 -0.47 -15.73 -1.70
C PHE A 50 -0.45 -16.10 -3.18
N SER A 51 -0.04 -17.32 -3.48
CA SER A 51 -0.10 -17.89 -4.82
C SER A 51 -0.84 -19.21 -4.80
N LEU A 52 -1.52 -19.55 -5.89
CA LEU A 52 -1.95 -20.93 -6.12
C LEU A 52 -0.73 -21.86 -6.04
N SER A 53 -0.90 -23.03 -5.43
CA SER A 53 0.19 -24.00 -5.20
C SER A 53 0.90 -24.40 -6.50
N ILE A 54 0.15 -24.50 -7.61
CA ILE A 54 0.68 -24.82 -8.94
C ILE A 54 1.70 -23.82 -9.51
N HIS A 55 1.77 -22.60 -8.97
CA HIS A 55 2.72 -21.57 -9.43
C HIS A 55 3.93 -21.39 -8.50
N VAL A 56 3.96 -22.06 -7.35
CA VAL A 56 5.00 -21.85 -6.31
C VAL A 56 6.41 -22.11 -6.86
N ASP A 57 6.59 -23.19 -7.62
CA ASP A 57 7.89 -23.55 -8.21
C ASP A 57 8.39 -22.56 -9.27
N HIS A 58 7.53 -21.63 -9.71
CA HIS A 58 7.84 -20.58 -10.66
C HIS A 58 8.07 -19.22 -10.00
N ILE A 59 8.03 -19.15 -8.67
CA ILE A 59 8.27 -17.93 -7.90
C ILE A 59 9.67 -17.97 -7.33
N THR A 60 10.49 -16.99 -7.71
CA THR A 60 11.89 -16.86 -7.29
C THR A 60 12.23 -15.42 -6.95
N GLU A 61 13.44 -15.16 -6.46
CA GLU A 61 13.95 -13.79 -6.21
C GLU A 61 13.02 -12.95 -5.33
N VAL A 62 12.43 -13.58 -4.29
CA VAL A 62 11.53 -12.89 -3.34
C VAL A 62 12.35 -12.02 -2.40
N SER A 63 12.09 -10.71 -2.38
CA SER A 63 12.75 -9.73 -1.53
C SER A 63 11.73 -8.78 -0.90
N ILE A 64 12.02 -8.28 0.30
CA ILE A 64 11.13 -7.42 1.08
C ILE A 64 11.85 -6.12 1.39
N SER A 65 11.13 -5.00 1.33
CA SER A 65 11.65 -3.70 1.73
C SER A 65 10.59 -2.86 2.44
N SER A 66 10.99 -1.85 3.20
CA SER A 66 10.05 -0.96 3.90
C SER A 66 10.67 0.41 4.16
N VAL A 67 9.84 1.45 4.15
CA VAL A 67 10.23 2.85 4.38
C VAL A 67 9.27 3.46 5.39
N LYS A 68 9.80 4.16 6.40
CA LYS A 68 9.02 4.95 7.38
C LYS A 68 9.04 6.42 6.96
N THR A 69 7.88 7.07 6.89
CA THR A 69 7.78 8.47 6.42
C THR A 69 7.28 9.46 7.50
N GLY A 70 6.78 8.99 8.65
CA GLY A 70 6.20 9.88 9.68
C GLY A 70 7.22 10.81 10.37
N LEU A 71 6.85 12.10 10.55
CA LEU A 71 7.67 13.18 11.16
C LEU A 71 9.12 13.22 10.63
N GLY A 72 9.28 13.27 9.31
CA GLY A 72 10.62 13.29 8.68
C GLY A 72 11.38 11.98 8.86
N GLY A 73 10.66 10.84 8.83
CA GLY A 73 11.22 9.50 8.97
C GLY A 73 11.48 9.03 10.42
N THR A 74 11.22 9.87 11.43
CA THR A 74 11.56 9.57 12.83
C THR A 74 10.44 8.88 13.61
N THR A 75 9.18 9.02 13.20
CA THR A 75 8.03 8.44 13.91
C THR A 75 7.31 7.42 13.03
N GLY A 76 7.37 6.15 13.42
CA GLY A 76 7.15 4.99 12.53
C GLY A 76 5.72 4.58 12.19
N ASN A 77 4.70 5.44 12.30
CA ASN A 77 3.30 5.02 12.07
C ASN A 77 2.78 5.25 10.62
N LYS A 78 3.64 5.74 9.72
CA LYS A 78 3.35 6.02 8.31
C LYS A 78 4.50 5.54 7.44
N GLY A 79 4.20 5.22 6.19
CA GLY A 79 5.18 4.75 5.22
C GLY A 79 4.64 3.62 4.37
N GLY A 80 5.55 2.79 3.85
CA GLY A 80 5.21 1.71 2.93
C GLY A 80 6.03 0.45 3.19
N VAL A 81 5.41 -0.69 2.89
CA VAL A 81 6.09 -1.99 2.79
C VAL A 81 5.98 -2.48 1.36
N ALA A 82 6.98 -3.22 0.91
CA ALA A 82 7.00 -3.78 -0.42
C ALA A 82 7.51 -5.21 -0.46
N ILE A 83 6.97 -6.00 -1.39
CA ILE A 83 7.44 -7.33 -1.74
C ILE A 83 7.77 -7.33 -3.23
N SER A 84 9.03 -7.59 -3.55
CA SER A 84 9.52 -7.91 -4.89
C SER A 84 9.53 -9.43 -5.06
N MET A 85 9.22 -9.89 -6.26
CA MET A 85 9.36 -11.29 -6.65
C MET A 85 9.47 -11.44 -8.16
N LYS A 86 10.07 -12.53 -8.60
CA LYS A 86 9.99 -12.98 -9.99
C LYS A 86 8.96 -14.10 -10.10
N LEU A 87 7.99 -13.95 -11.00
CA LEU A 87 7.03 -14.98 -11.36
C LEU A 87 7.27 -15.37 -12.82
N TYR A 88 7.66 -16.63 -13.06
CA TYR A 88 8.17 -17.08 -14.36
C TYR A 88 9.32 -16.19 -14.85
N ALA A 89 9.08 -15.39 -15.89
CA ALA A 89 10.06 -14.48 -16.48
C ALA A 89 9.88 -13.02 -16.06
N SER A 90 8.79 -12.69 -15.35
CA SER A 90 8.40 -11.31 -15.04
C SER A 90 8.73 -10.94 -13.60
N LYS A 91 9.30 -9.75 -13.41
CA LYS A 91 9.55 -9.14 -12.11
C LYS A 91 8.34 -8.32 -11.69
N LEU A 92 7.80 -8.63 -10.52
CA LEU A 92 6.63 -8.00 -9.93
C LEU A 92 7.04 -7.31 -8.63
N CYS A 93 6.51 -6.11 -8.40
CA CYS A 93 6.63 -5.40 -7.12
C CYS A 93 5.24 -5.07 -6.59
N PHE A 94 4.97 -5.42 -5.34
CA PHE A 94 3.74 -5.08 -4.64
C PHE A 94 4.08 -4.16 -3.50
N ILE A 95 3.49 -2.96 -3.47
CA ILE A 95 3.71 -1.93 -2.46
C ILE A 95 2.38 -1.67 -1.76
N CYS A 96 2.39 -1.71 -0.43
CA CYS A 96 1.27 -1.30 0.42
C CYS A 96 1.71 -0.12 1.29
N SER A 97 0.95 0.97 1.29
CA SER A 97 1.32 2.18 2.02
C SER A 97 0.19 2.75 2.88
N HIS A 98 0.58 3.53 3.87
CA HIS A 98 -0.31 4.35 4.67
C HIS A 98 0.29 5.75 4.80
N PHE A 99 -0.24 6.69 4.03
CA PHE A 99 0.28 8.07 3.95
C PHE A 99 -0.34 8.99 5.01
N ALA A 100 0.23 10.20 5.12
CA ALA A 100 -0.20 11.23 6.06
C ALA A 100 -1.71 11.53 5.96
N ALA A 101 -2.37 11.53 7.11
CA ALA A 101 -3.79 11.86 7.25
C ALA A 101 -4.04 13.37 7.32
N GLY A 102 -5.31 13.77 7.21
CA GLY A 102 -5.75 15.16 7.33
C GLY A 102 -6.05 15.81 5.97
N ASN A 103 -6.82 16.89 5.99
CA ASN A 103 -7.36 17.53 4.79
C ASN A 103 -6.74 18.90 4.46
N SER A 104 -5.74 19.36 5.22
CA SER A 104 -5.08 20.63 4.91
C SER A 104 -4.17 20.50 3.68
N LEU A 105 -3.84 21.63 3.05
CA LEU A 105 -2.85 21.69 1.97
C LEU A 105 -1.49 21.14 2.40
N ASN A 106 -1.08 21.36 3.65
CA ASN A 106 0.15 20.80 4.21
C ASN A 106 0.10 19.27 4.25
N ASN A 107 -1.05 18.68 4.60
CA ASN A 107 -1.21 17.22 4.60
C ASN A 107 -1.18 16.65 3.17
N LEU A 108 -1.76 17.36 2.20
CA LEU A 108 -1.65 16.97 0.80
C LEU A 108 -0.19 16.94 0.32
N ASN A 109 0.58 17.98 0.66
CA ASN A 109 2.01 18.03 0.33
C ASN A 109 2.78 16.90 1.04
N GLN A 110 2.44 16.59 2.29
CA GLN A 110 3.06 15.48 3.01
C GLN A 110 2.77 14.12 2.34
N ARG A 111 1.56 13.87 1.82
CA ARG A 111 1.25 12.63 1.07
C ARG A 111 2.05 12.51 -0.22
N ASN A 112 2.23 13.62 -0.94
CA ASN A 112 3.09 13.63 -2.13
C ASN A 112 4.55 13.36 -1.73
N GLN A 113 5.01 13.90 -0.60
CA GLN A 113 6.35 13.62 -0.08
C GLN A 113 6.50 12.17 0.37
N ASP A 114 5.50 11.59 1.05
CA ASP A 114 5.50 10.18 1.43
C ASP A 114 5.67 9.28 0.18
N TYR A 115 4.97 9.60 -0.92
CA TYR A 115 5.14 8.90 -2.20
C TYR A 115 6.58 9.00 -2.74
N ILE A 116 7.16 10.21 -2.76
CA ILE A 116 8.53 10.45 -3.23
C ILE A 116 9.54 9.68 -2.37
N ASP A 117 9.43 9.81 -1.06
CA ASP A 117 10.32 9.15 -0.09
C ASP A 117 10.31 7.63 -0.27
N ILE A 118 9.13 7.04 -0.50
CA ILE A 118 8.99 5.60 -0.74
C ILE A 118 9.61 5.21 -2.10
N CYS A 119 9.43 6.02 -3.15
CA CYS A 119 10.07 5.76 -4.45
C CYS A 119 11.60 5.78 -4.35
N ASP A 120 12.15 6.73 -3.61
CA ASP A 120 13.59 6.97 -3.52
C ASP A 120 14.29 5.99 -2.58
N GLN A 121 13.62 5.55 -1.51
CA GLN A 121 14.24 4.76 -0.44
C GLN A 121 13.95 3.25 -0.50
N LEU A 122 12.87 2.82 -1.17
CA LEU A 122 12.64 1.38 -1.36
C LEU A 122 13.71 0.80 -2.27
N SER A 123 14.50 -0.10 -1.70
CA SER A 123 15.52 -0.88 -2.39
C SER A 123 15.37 -2.36 -2.06
N PHE A 124 15.70 -3.19 -3.04
CA PHE A 124 15.69 -4.64 -2.97
C PHE A 124 17.10 -5.18 -3.29
N ASP A 125 17.25 -6.51 -3.27
CA ASP A 125 18.51 -7.18 -3.55
C ASP A 125 19.19 -6.67 -4.84
N ARG A 126 20.52 -6.51 -4.78
CA ARG A 126 21.34 -5.98 -5.89
C ARG A 126 20.95 -4.57 -6.33
N ASP A 127 20.55 -3.74 -5.37
CA ASP A 127 20.18 -2.33 -5.53
C ASP A 127 19.03 -2.11 -6.53
N ALA A 128 18.16 -3.11 -6.70
CA ALA A 128 16.96 -2.97 -7.50
C ALA A 128 16.00 -1.98 -6.82
N THR A 129 15.45 -1.05 -7.61
CA THR A 129 14.45 -0.07 -7.19
C THR A 129 13.03 -0.54 -7.57
N ILE A 130 12.01 0.19 -7.12
CA ILE A 130 10.62 -0.10 -7.53
C ILE A 130 10.46 -0.11 -9.06
N PHE A 131 11.13 0.80 -9.77
CA PHE A 131 11.04 0.95 -11.23
C PHE A 131 11.93 -0.03 -12.01
N SER A 132 12.61 -0.95 -11.32
CA SER A 132 13.37 -2.06 -11.92
C SER A 132 12.49 -3.26 -12.31
N HIS A 133 11.19 -3.20 -12.00
CA HIS A 133 10.23 -4.29 -12.19
C HIS A 133 9.41 -4.08 -13.45
N ASP A 134 8.97 -5.19 -14.06
CA ASP A 134 8.11 -5.15 -15.24
C ASP A 134 6.70 -4.65 -14.89
N ILE A 135 6.23 -5.00 -13.69
CA ILE A 135 4.90 -4.63 -13.19
C ILE A 135 5.01 -4.20 -11.73
N VAL A 136 4.46 -3.03 -11.42
CA VAL A 136 4.37 -2.49 -10.06
C VAL A 136 2.91 -2.30 -9.68
N PHE A 137 2.49 -2.92 -8.60
CA PHE A 137 1.20 -2.70 -7.95
C PHE A 137 1.43 -1.84 -6.70
N TRP A 138 0.76 -0.69 -6.62
CA TRP A 138 0.79 0.16 -5.44
C TRP A 138 -0.62 0.33 -4.89
N LEU A 139 -0.82 -0.07 -3.64
CA LEU A 139 -2.11 -0.01 -2.95
C LEU A 139 -1.94 0.48 -1.51
N GLY A 140 -3.06 0.58 -0.79
CA GLY A 140 -3.11 0.90 0.64
C GLY A 140 -3.94 2.14 0.95
N ASP A 141 -3.80 2.64 2.16
CA ASP A 141 -4.46 3.88 2.59
C ASP A 141 -3.62 5.10 2.20
N LEU A 142 -3.76 5.51 0.94
CA LEU A 142 -3.06 6.67 0.40
C LEU A 142 -3.57 8.00 0.99
N ASN A 143 -4.68 7.98 1.73
CA ASN A 143 -5.23 9.10 2.49
C ASN A 143 -5.51 10.41 1.73
N TYR A 144 -5.47 10.42 0.40
CA TYR A 144 -5.98 11.55 -0.41
C TYR A 144 -7.47 11.73 -0.15
N ARG A 145 -7.92 12.99 -0.17
CA ARG A 145 -9.28 13.38 0.24
C ARG A 145 -10.03 14.02 -0.92
N ILE A 146 -11.35 14.10 -0.77
CA ILE A 146 -12.21 14.93 -1.61
C ILE A 146 -12.13 16.38 -1.11
N ASN A 147 -11.83 17.31 -2.01
CA ASN A 147 -11.70 18.74 -1.70
C ASN A 147 -13.06 19.46 -1.72
N LEU A 148 -14.01 18.96 -0.94
CA LEU A 148 -15.33 19.55 -0.74
C LEU A 148 -15.65 19.68 0.76
N PRO A 149 -16.56 20.59 1.14
CA PRO A 149 -17.15 20.59 2.48
C PRO A 149 -17.80 19.24 2.80
N TYR A 150 -17.85 18.90 4.09
CA TYR A 150 -18.41 17.63 4.57
C TYR A 150 -19.85 17.40 4.10
N GLU A 151 -20.71 18.42 4.22
CA GLU A 151 -22.12 18.31 3.82
C GLU A 151 -22.29 18.03 2.33
N GLU A 152 -21.51 18.68 1.48
CA GLU A 152 -21.54 18.44 0.03
C GLU A 152 -21.00 17.06 -0.34
N THR A 153 -19.87 16.67 0.27
CA THR A 153 -19.28 15.34 0.07
C THR A 153 -20.29 14.25 0.44
N ARG A 154 -20.94 14.40 1.60
CA ARG A 154 -21.98 13.48 2.07
C ARG A 154 -23.18 13.47 1.13
N TYR A 155 -23.65 14.63 0.70
CA TYR A 155 -24.77 14.74 -0.24
C TYR A 155 -24.49 13.98 -1.54
N PHE A 156 -23.38 14.26 -2.22
CA PHE A 156 -23.04 13.59 -3.49
C PHE A 156 -22.72 12.10 -3.32
N SER A 157 -22.12 11.71 -2.20
CA SER A 157 -21.89 10.29 -1.86
C SER A 157 -23.22 9.54 -1.70
N THR A 158 -24.18 10.07 -0.94
CA THR A 158 -25.50 9.43 -0.78
C THR A 158 -26.32 9.35 -2.06
N LYS A 159 -26.09 10.27 -3.02
CA LYS A 159 -26.71 10.24 -4.35
C LYS A 159 -25.96 9.38 -5.36
N ASN A 160 -24.83 8.79 -4.96
CA ASN A 160 -23.92 8.05 -5.83
C ASN A 160 -23.49 8.88 -7.06
N THR A 161 -23.38 10.20 -6.90
CA THR A 161 -22.93 11.13 -7.95
C THR A 161 -21.40 11.19 -7.94
N LEU A 162 -20.77 10.05 -8.20
CA LEU A 162 -19.31 9.87 -8.04
C LEU A 162 -18.51 10.85 -8.89
N ARG A 163 -19.01 11.24 -10.07
CA ARG A 163 -18.30 12.16 -10.96
C ARG A 163 -17.92 13.47 -10.27
N VAL A 164 -18.85 14.07 -9.52
CA VAL A 164 -18.63 15.35 -8.83
C VAL A 164 -17.59 15.19 -7.71
N LEU A 165 -17.61 14.05 -7.01
CA LEU A 165 -16.61 13.75 -5.98
C LEU A 165 -15.22 13.55 -6.61
N LEU A 166 -15.13 12.75 -7.68
CA LEU A 166 -13.88 12.43 -8.36
C LEU A 166 -13.25 13.67 -9.03
N ASP A 167 -14.05 14.60 -9.54
CA ASP A 167 -13.55 15.89 -10.04
C ASP A 167 -12.88 16.74 -8.93
N GLN A 168 -13.11 16.40 -7.65
CA GLN A 168 -12.50 17.02 -6.47
C GLN A 168 -11.54 16.10 -5.72
N ASP A 169 -11.20 14.94 -6.28
CA ASP A 169 -10.29 13.99 -5.67
C ASP A 169 -8.83 14.49 -5.76
N GLN A 170 -8.15 14.52 -4.61
CA GLN A 170 -6.79 15.03 -4.53
C GLN A 170 -5.74 14.13 -5.22
N LEU A 171 -5.93 12.81 -5.25
CA LEU A 171 -5.00 11.89 -5.92
C LEU A 171 -5.07 12.08 -7.43
N LEU A 172 -6.29 12.07 -7.98
CA LEU A 172 -6.52 12.32 -9.41
C LEU A 172 -5.99 13.69 -9.83
N PHE A 173 -6.20 14.71 -8.99
CA PHE A 173 -5.60 16.03 -9.22
C PHE A 173 -4.06 15.97 -9.22
N CYS A 174 -3.43 15.36 -8.21
CA CYS A 174 -1.98 15.27 -8.11
C CYS A 174 -1.36 14.48 -9.27
N GLN A 175 -2.00 13.40 -9.69
CA GLN A 175 -1.59 12.61 -10.85
C GLN A 175 -1.68 13.44 -12.14
N SER A 176 -2.78 14.17 -12.35
CA SER A 176 -2.94 15.07 -13.52
C SER A 176 -1.88 16.18 -13.58
N LYS A 177 -1.36 16.58 -12.42
CA LYS A 177 -0.30 17.59 -12.26
C LYS A 177 1.10 17.01 -12.15
N LYS A 178 1.25 15.68 -12.34
CA LYS A 178 2.52 14.95 -12.24
C LYS A 178 3.25 15.15 -10.89
N LYS A 179 2.49 15.30 -9.81
CA LYS A 179 3.02 15.47 -8.45
C LYS A 179 3.24 14.15 -7.71
N ALA A 180 2.44 13.14 -8.03
CA ALA A 180 2.54 11.78 -7.51
C ALA A 180 1.93 10.82 -8.52
N PHE A 181 2.39 9.56 -8.54
CA PHE A 181 1.82 8.48 -9.35
C PHE A 181 1.74 8.76 -10.87
N THR A 182 2.65 9.57 -11.42
CA THR A 182 2.58 10.05 -12.82
C THR A 182 2.43 8.94 -13.86
N ASP A 183 3.16 7.83 -13.71
CA ASP A 183 3.17 6.73 -14.69
C ASP A 183 2.30 5.54 -14.27
N PHE A 184 1.60 5.66 -13.13
CA PHE A 184 0.67 4.65 -12.66
C PHE A 184 -0.69 4.79 -13.36
N LYS A 185 -1.42 3.68 -13.43
CA LYS A 185 -2.79 3.65 -13.96
C LYS A 185 -3.73 3.19 -12.86
N GLU A 186 -4.80 3.94 -12.67
CA GLU A 186 -5.88 3.57 -11.77
C GLU A 186 -7.12 3.18 -12.58
N GLY A 187 -7.85 2.15 -12.11
CA GLY A 187 -9.11 1.75 -12.73
C GLY A 187 -10.23 2.78 -12.50
N VAL A 188 -11.26 2.79 -13.35
CA VAL A 188 -12.41 3.68 -13.16
C VAL A 188 -13.11 3.37 -11.84
N ILE A 189 -13.15 4.36 -10.94
CA ILE A 189 -13.84 4.24 -9.64
C ILE A 189 -15.36 4.22 -9.87
N LYS A 190 -16.00 3.13 -9.46
CA LYS A 190 -17.45 2.89 -9.58
C LYS A 190 -18.10 2.56 -8.23
N PHE A 191 -17.41 2.85 -7.14
CA PHE A 191 -17.84 2.58 -5.77
C PHE A 191 -17.80 3.88 -4.94
N PRO A 192 -18.66 4.01 -3.91
CA PRO A 192 -18.72 5.17 -3.02
C PRO A 192 -17.59 5.21 -1.99
#